data_AF-A0A1V5KNQ0-F1
#
_entry.id   AF-A0A1V5KNQ0-F1
#
_cell.length_a   1.000
_cell.length_b   1.000
_cell.length_c   1.000
_cell.angle_alpha   90.00
_cell.angle_beta   90.00
_cell.angle_gamma   90.00
#
_symmetry.space_group_name_H-M   'P 1'
#
loop_
_entity.id
_entity.type
_entity.pdbx_description
1 polymer ?
#
loop_
_entity_poly.entity_id
_entity_poly.type
_entity_poly.pdbx_seq_one_letter_code
_entity_poly.pdbx_strand_id
1 'polypeptide(L)'
;MTALAGSANAFWFGCANGAGRHTNGLWQLFTGLEGLPYDHFTCAEMVQDSVIWFGTERGAVRFDGQRWTYRASRRWLPNDKVNDLSADADGAIWFATDNGVGRIRPMVMSLADKADYYEKAVAERHTRMGFVVRCRLRREGDLRHTWINHTDNDGLYTAMYGASQAFRYSVSRRPEAKRQADRVLQALKQLTDVTGLPGFPARSMVPDDWDPDPNLSLTPEYNRRMQAADPLWKQIVPRWPKSADGKYLWKCDTSSDELCGHYFFYGVYFDLVAETEEDRALVSSQVRSITDHIIANGFRLIDHDGLPTRWANWSPEYVNGVDGWADRGLQSMELLSFLTVAWHITGDERYLQIKKQLCEQHDYHINAILGPAVFPPNLVVPWDNNLAFLSYYGLLKYEQDPALLKLWQAGIERNWLFASGQNDPFFTFVYLAFKPEESSPLLEATLPDLEQARAKAVQTLQRMPLSLLGWEMKNSHRLDVVQDTTPGQKAGYGRQRSGDALPIDERCHIRINSDHFNLDHEQGGGFTEYEGTVYLLPYYLALHHRWLVSR
;
A
#
# COMPACT_ATOMS: atom_id res chain seq x y z
N MET A 1 5.72 -41.54 -10.07
CA MET A 1 6.86 -40.64 -10.23
C MET A 1 6.61 -39.87 -11.51
N THR A 2 6.43 -38.57 -11.42
CA THR A 2 5.98 -37.72 -12.53
C THR A 2 7.04 -36.74 -13.00
N ALA A 3 8.09 -36.53 -12.19
CA ALA A 3 9.23 -35.69 -12.55
C ALA A 3 10.52 -36.25 -11.90
N LEU A 4 11.66 -36.07 -12.56
CA LEU A 4 12.97 -36.56 -12.14
C LEU A 4 14.05 -35.56 -12.56
N ALA A 5 15.00 -35.28 -11.66
CA ALA A 5 16.20 -34.53 -11.99
C ALA A 5 17.35 -34.94 -11.08
N GLY A 6 18.59 -34.83 -11.55
CA GLY A 6 19.74 -35.25 -10.76
C GLY A 6 21.04 -34.56 -11.17
N SER A 7 21.95 -34.50 -10.20
CA SER A 7 23.35 -34.08 -10.34
C SER A 7 24.25 -35.14 -9.67
N ALA A 8 25.56 -34.89 -9.65
CA ALA A 8 26.50 -35.74 -8.90
C ALA A 8 26.20 -35.78 -7.39
N ASN A 9 25.58 -34.74 -6.83
CA ASN A 9 25.45 -34.54 -5.38
C ASN A 9 24.01 -34.67 -4.85
N ALA A 10 23.01 -34.57 -5.73
CA ALA A 10 21.62 -34.60 -5.35
C ALA A 10 20.76 -35.27 -6.42
N PHE A 11 19.78 -36.06 -5.98
CA PHE A 11 18.74 -36.60 -6.85
C PHE A 11 17.38 -36.17 -6.34
N TRP A 12 16.51 -35.78 -7.26
CA TRP A 12 15.17 -35.27 -6.97
C TRP A 12 14.11 -36.06 -7.75
N PHE A 13 12.98 -36.29 -7.09
CA PHE A 13 11.79 -36.79 -7.76
C PHE A 13 10.54 -36.03 -7.32
N GLY A 14 9.58 -35.92 -8.23
CA GLY A 14 8.20 -35.50 -7.94
C GLY A 14 7.25 -36.69 -7.96
N CYS A 15 6.31 -36.74 -7.02
CA CYS A 15 5.21 -37.70 -7.00
C CYS A 15 3.92 -37.03 -6.55
N ALA A 16 2.80 -37.77 -6.62
CA ALA A 16 1.46 -37.25 -6.32
C ALA A 16 1.27 -36.73 -4.88
N ASN A 17 2.22 -36.97 -3.98
CA ASN A 17 2.16 -36.54 -2.58
C ASN A 17 3.42 -35.76 -2.17
N GLY A 18 4.06 -35.07 -3.12
CA GLY A 18 5.18 -34.16 -2.85
C GLY A 18 6.49 -34.50 -3.54
N ALA A 19 7.56 -33.84 -3.11
CA ALA A 19 8.88 -33.93 -3.71
C ALA A 19 9.88 -34.64 -2.78
N GLY A 20 10.66 -35.56 -3.33
CA GLY A 20 11.73 -36.25 -2.61
C GLY A 20 13.11 -35.74 -3.04
N ARG A 21 14.00 -35.52 -2.07
CA ARG A 21 15.42 -35.22 -2.28
C ARG A 21 16.27 -36.32 -1.66
N HIS A 22 17.20 -36.86 -2.44
CA HIS A 22 18.27 -37.72 -1.95
C HIS A 22 19.61 -36.99 -1.98
N THR A 23 20.23 -36.84 -0.81
CA THR A 23 21.55 -36.24 -0.64
C THR A 23 22.29 -36.98 0.46
N ASN A 24 23.58 -37.28 0.26
CA ASN A 24 24.43 -37.95 1.26
C ASN A 24 23.84 -39.27 1.82
N GLY A 25 23.18 -40.06 0.97
CA GLY A 25 22.59 -41.35 1.37
C GLY A 25 21.26 -41.25 2.13
N LEU A 26 20.71 -40.05 2.29
CA LEU A 26 19.47 -39.81 3.03
C LEU A 26 18.38 -39.24 2.12
N TRP A 27 17.16 -39.71 2.32
CA TRP A 27 15.96 -39.17 1.70
C TRP A 27 15.28 -38.16 2.61
N GLN A 28 14.86 -37.03 2.03
CA GLN A 28 13.97 -36.05 2.63
C GLN A 28 12.75 -35.88 1.74
N LEU A 29 11.55 -35.92 2.34
CA LEU A 29 10.28 -35.65 1.66
C LEU A 29 9.82 -34.22 1.97
N PHE A 30 9.26 -33.55 0.98
CA PHE A 30 8.67 -32.24 1.07
C PHE A 30 7.21 -32.28 0.63
N THR A 31 6.32 -31.84 1.51
CA THR A 31 4.88 -31.69 1.29
C THR A 31 4.48 -30.23 1.57
N GLY A 32 3.18 -29.92 1.57
CA GLY A 32 2.69 -28.61 2.03
C GLY A 32 3.06 -28.28 3.49
N LEU A 33 3.42 -29.28 4.32
CA LEU A 33 3.94 -29.04 5.67
C LEU A 33 5.35 -28.46 5.64
N GLU A 34 6.18 -28.88 4.69
CA GLU A 34 7.54 -28.38 4.47
C GLU A 34 7.60 -27.21 3.48
N GLY A 35 6.44 -26.61 3.14
CA GLY A 35 6.33 -25.41 2.32
C GLY A 35 6.23 -25.66 0.82
N LEU A 36 6.06 -26.90 0.35
CA LEU A 36 5.82 -27.19 -1.07
C LEU A 36 4.46 -26.59 -1.50
N PRO A 37 4.40 -25.66 -2.47
CA PRO A 37 3.14 -25.01 -2.82
C PRO A 37 2.18 -25.90 -3.61
N TYR A 38 2.70 -26.82 -4.42
CA TYR A 38 1.92 -27.64 -5.35
C TYR A 38 2.69 -28.91 -5.75
N ASP A 39 1.98 -30.03 -5.93
CA ASP A 39 2.59 -31.37 -6.10
C ASP A 39 2.14 -32.12 -7.37
N HIS A 40 1.33 -31.51 -8.24
CA HIS A 40 1.01 -32.05 -9.56
C HIS A 40 2.12 -31.70 -10.57
N PHE A 41 3.27 -32.37 -10.41
CA PHE A 41 4.46 -32.13 -11.24
C PHE A 41 4.33 -32.72 -12.65
N THR A 42 4.86 -32.00 -13.64
CA THR A 42 4.92 -32.41 -15.05
C THR A 42 6.35 -32.70 -15.52
N CYS A 43 7.33 -31.98 -14.97
CA CYS A 43 8.76 -32.07 -15.31
C CYS A 43 9.61 -31.49 -14.16
N ALA A 44 10.91 -31.76 -14.18
CA ALA A 44 11.85 -31.20 -13.22
C ALA A 44 13.20 -30.93 -13.89
N GLU A 45 13.88 -29.88 -13.46
CA GLU A 45 15.17 -29.50 -14.00
C GLU A 45 16.07 -28.87 -12.93
N MET A 46 17.33 -29.32 -12.86
CA MET A 46 18.32 -28.78 -11.94
C MET A 46 19.10 -27.63 -12.56
N VAL A 47 19.34 -26.59 -11.76
CA VAL A 47 20.17 -25.44 -12.10
C VAL A 47 21.33 -25.39 -11.10
N GLN A 48 22.56 -25.44 -11.62
CA GLN A 48 23.81 -25.25 -10.86
C GLN A 48 23.92 -26.12 -9.58
N ASP A 49 23.57 -27.41 -9.66
CA ASP A 49 23.64 -28.44 -8.60
C ASP A 49 22.90 -28.17 -7.27
N SER A 50 22.31 -26.99 -7.10
CA SER A 50 21.80 -26.51 -5.80
C SER A 50 20.37 -25.97 -5.88
N VAL A 51 19.89 -25.64 -7.08
CA VAL A 51 18.55 -25.14 -7.32
C VAL A 51 17.79 -26.18 -8.15
N ILE A 52 16.59 -26.54 -7.70
CA ILE A 52 15.69 -27.41 -8.45
C ILE A 52 14.45 -26.63 -8.83
N TRP A 53 14.02 -26.82 -10.07
CA TRP A 53 12.74 -26.36 -10.56
C TRP A 53 11.86 -27.54 -10.89
N PHE A 54 10.58 -27.42 -10.60
CA PHE A 54 9.54 -28.33 -11.03
C PHE A 54 8.52 -27.56 -11.86
N GLY A 55 8.24 -28.04 -13.06
CA GLY A 55 7.06 -27.65 -13.81
C GLY A 55 5.84 -28.36 -13.25
N THR A 56 4.69 -27.70 -13.27
CA THR A 56 3.45 -28.26 -12.73
C THR A 56 2.25 -27.93 -13.63
N GLU A 57 1.10 -28.53 -13.32
CA GLU A 57 -0.17 -28.17 -13.97
C GLU A 57 -0.64 -26.74 -13.63
N ARG A 58 -0.10 -26.13 -12.56
CA ARG A 58 -0.43 -24.77 -12.11
C ARG A 58 0.83 -24.05 -11.66
N GLY A 59 1.59 -23.51 -12.59
CA GLY A 59 2.80 -22.73 -12.38
C GLY A 59 4.07 -23.57 -12.33
N ALA A 60 5.15 -22.97 -11.85
CA ALA A 60 6.41 -23.62 -11.54
C ALA A 60 6.77 -23.43 -10.07
N VAL A 61 7.42 -24.43 -9.50
CA VAL A 61 7.88 -24.43 -8.12
C VAL A 61 9.40 -24.51 -8.13
N ARG A 62 10.07 -23.63 -7.39
CA ARG A 62 11.53 -23.59 -7.26
C ARG A 62 11.94 -23.79 -5.83
N PHE A 63 12.95 -24.62 -5.60
CA PHE A 63 13.65 -24.74 -4.32
C PHE A 63 15.10 -24.34 -4.46
N ASP A 64 15.57 -23.43 -3.61
CA ASP A 64 16.94 -22.87 -3.65
C ASP A 64 17.89 -23.47 -2.61
N GLY A 65 17.51 -24.62 -2.02
CA GLY A 65 18.23 -25.24 -0.92
C GLY A 65 17.72 -24.81 0.47
N GLN A 66 17.02 -23.68 0.55
CA GLN A 66 16.49 -23.14 1.81
C GLN A 66 14.97 -22.99 1.80
N ARG A 67 14.39 -22.51 0.69
CA ARG A 67 12.96 -22.17 0.60
C ARG A 67 12.36 -22.56 -0.73
N TRP A 68 11.07 -22.85 -0.68
CA TRP A 68 10.21 -22.96 -1.83
C TRP A 68 9.74 -21.58 -2.29
N THR A 69 9.64 -21.40 -3.60
CA THR A 69 9.07 -20.22 -4.24
C THR A 69 8.14 -20.64 -5.38
N TYR A 70 7.02 -19.96 -5.51
CA TYR A 70 6.01 -20.25 -6.52
C TYR A 70 6.03 -19.21 -7.65
N ARG A 71 5.96 -19.67 -8.89
CA ARG A 71 5.96 -18.83 -10.09
C ARG A 71 4.76 -19.19 -10.93
N ALA A 72 3.74 -18.34 -10.87
CA ALA A 72 2.48 -18.52 -11.58
C ALA A 72 1.97 -17.18 -12.11
N SER A 73 0.90 -17.25 -12.89
CA SER A 73 0.28 -16.15 -13.63
C SER A 73 1.20 -15.55 -14.70
N ARG A 74 0.60 -14.69 -15.53
CA ARG A 74 1.25 -13.78 -16.46
C ARG A 74 2.32 -12.88 -15.82
N ARG A 75 2.35 -12.79 -14.49
CA ARG A 75 3.46 -12.20 -13.73
C ARG A 75 4.79 -12.90 -14.00
N TRP A 76 4.79 -14.23 -14.10
CA TRP A 76 6.00 -15.04 -14.19
C TRP A 76 6.06 -15.93 -15.43
N LEU A 77 4.92 -16.41 -15.91
CA LEU A 77 4.83 -17.42 -16.96
C LEU A 77 3.85 -17.02 -18.06
N PRO A 78 4.09 -17.42 -19.32
CA PRO A 78 3.12 -17.18 -20.39
C PRO A 78 1.76 -17.87 -20.17
N ASN A 79 1.78 -19.03 -19.51
CA ASN A 79 0.64 -19.84 -19.05
C ASN A 79 1.09 -20.67 -17.84
N ASP A 80 0.16 -21.01 -16.95
CA ASP A 80 0.47 -21.76 -15.73
C ASP A 80 0.78 -23.24 -15.98
N LYS A 81 0.23 -23.88 -17.01
CA LYS A 81 0.57 -25.26 -17.29
C LYS A 81 1.95 -25.34 -17.93
N VAL A 82 2.94 -25.77 -17.16
CA VAL A 82 4.33 -25.97 -17.61
C VAL A 82 4.46 -27.39 -18.11
N ASN A 83 4.88 -27.56 -19.36
CA ASN A 83 5.04 -28.86 -20.01
C ASN A 83 6.48 -29.36 -19.97
N ASP A 84 7.46 -28.44 -20.01
CA ASP A 84 8.88 -28.79 -19.98
C ASP A 84 9.74 -27.64 -19.45
N LEU A 85 10.95 -27.97 -18.99
CA LEU A 85 11.94 -27.05 -18.43
C LEU A 85 13.30 -27.27 -19.08
N SER A 86 14.08 -26.20 -19.24
CA SER A 86 15.48 -26.33 -19.67
C SER A 86 16.36 -25.28 -18.99
N ALA A 87 17.39 -25.74 -18.28
CA ALA A 87 18.37 -24.87 -17.65
C ALA A 87 19.33 -24.28 -18.69
N ASP A 88 19.65 -23.00 -18.52
CA ASP A 88 20.64 -22.29 -19.32
C ASP A 88 21.97 -22.20 -18.56
N ALA A 89 23.07 -22.01 -19.29
CA ALA A 89 24.42 -21.98 -18.70
C ALA A 89 24.62 -20.77 -17.77
N ASP A 90 23.87 -19.69 -17.97
CA ASP A 90 23.89 -18.49 -17.13
C ASP A 90 23.01 -18.60 -15.86
N GLY A 91 22.42 -19.78 -15.60
CA GLY A 91 21.53 -20.03 -14.48
C GLY A 91 20.09 -19.54 -14.71
N ALA A 92 19.76 -19.07 -15.92
CA ALA A 92 18.38 -18.91 -16.32
C ALA A 92 17.68 -20.26 -16.52
N ILE A 93 16.36 -20.22 -16.53
CA ILE A 93 15.54 -21.37 -16.86
C ILE A 93 14.47 -20.98 -17.87
N TRP A 94 14.30 -21.85 -18.86
CA TRP A 94 13.27 -21.76 -19.88
C TRP A 94 12.09 -22.64 -19.50
N PHE A 95 10.88 -22.16 -19.76
CA PHE A 95 9.62 -22.83 -19.47
C PHE A 95 8.84 -23.00 -20.77
N ALA A 96 8.58 -24.23 -21.19
CA ALA A 96 7.60 -24.50 -22.24
C ALA A 96 6.21 -24.60 -21.62
N THR A 97 5.26 -23.77 -22.04
CA THR A 97 3.90 -23.73 -21.50
C THR A 97 2.86 -23.84 -22.62
N ASP A 98 1.59 -24.02 -22.26
CA ASP A 98 0.49 -24.10 -23.24
C ASP A 98 0.31 -22.80 -24.07
N ASN A 99 0.94 -21.68 -23.67
CA ASN A 99 0.86 -20.41 -24.40
C ASN A 99 2.25 -19.83 -24.73
N GLY A 100 3.20 -20.70 -25.08
CA GLY A 100 4.52 -20.31 -25.57
C GLY A 100 5.65 -20.58 -24.58
N VAL A 101 6.78 -19.89 -24.77
CA VAL A 101 8.00 -20.10 -23.99
C VAL A 101 8.29 -18.88 -23.12
N GLY A 102 8.52 -19.11 -21.83
CA GLY A 102 8.99 -18.10 -20.88
C GLY A 102 10.44 -18.31 -20.49
N ARG A 103 11.13 -17.26 -20.04
CA ARG A 103 12.48 -17.35 -19.47
C ARG A 103 12.53 -16.56 -18.18
N ILE A 104 12.99 -17.18 -17.10
CA ILE A 104 13.30 -16.49 -15.84
C ILE A 104 14.80 -16.58 -15.63
N ARG A 105 15.44 -15.45 -15.35
CA ARG A 105 16.87 -15.38 -15.02
C ARG A 105 17.08 -14.67 -13.70
N PRO A 106 18.07 -15.07 -12.89
CA PRO A 106 18.49 -14.28 -11.75
C PRO A 106 19.10 -12.97 -12.23
N MET A 107 18.77 -11.87 -11.52
CA MET A 107 19.41 -10.58 -11.74
C MET A 107 19.83 -10.02 -10.39
N VAL A 108 21.14 -9.81 -10.20
CA VAL A 108 21.64 -9.13 -9.02
C VAL A 108 21.39 -7.64 -9.20
N MET A 109 20.62 -7.09 -8.26
CA MET A 109 20.24 -5.69 -8.26
C MET A 109 20.20 -5.21 -6.81
N SER A 110 20.55 -3.95 -6.62
CA SER A 110 20.45 -3.30 -5.31
C SER A 110 19.09 -2.72 -5.05
N LEU A 111 18.83 -2.41 -3.78
CA LEU A 111 17.64 -1.64 -3.44
C LEU A 111 17.70 -0.22 -4.06
N ALA A 112 18.87 0.39 -4.18
CA ALA A 112 19.02 1.70 -4.84
C ALA A 112 18.76 1.62 -6.36
N ASP A 113 19.26 0.58 -7.03
CA ASP A 113 19.07 0.38 -8.47
C ASP A 113 17.59 0.12 -8.79
N LYS A 114 16.91 -0.61 -7.89
CA LYS A 114 15.46 -0.82 -7.95
C LYS A 114 14.68 0.46 -7.66
N ALA A 115 15.13 1.29 -6.71
CA ALA A 115 14.55 2.61 -6.49
C ALA A 115 14.65 3.48 -7.75
N ASP A 116 15.83 3.55 -8.36
CA ASP A 116 16.05 4.31 -9.61
C ASP A 116 15.16 3.81 -10.76
N TYR A 117 14.91 2.49 -10.84
CA TYR A 117 13.95 1.91 -11.78
C TYR A 117 12.53 2.45 -11.56
N TYR A 118 12.06 2.49 -10.31
CA TYR A 118 10.73 2.99 -10.00
C TYR A 118 10.60 4.52 -10.15
N GLU A 119 11.63 5.28 -9.78
CA GLU A 119 11.70 6.73 -10.05
C GLU A 119 11.54 7.02 -11.54
N LYS A 120 12.28 6.27 -12.37
CA LYS A 120 12.19 6.37 -13.83
C LYS A 120 10.78 6.02 -14.33
N ALA A 121 10.19 4.93 -13.83
CA ALA A 121 8.82 4.57 -14.18
C ALA A 121 7.83 5.69 -13.82
N VAL A 122 7.97 6.30 -12.64
CA VAL A 122 7.10 7.40 -12.20
C VAL A 122 7.19 8.61 -13.12
N ALA A 123 8.42 8.99 -13.49
CA ALA A 123 8.66 10.10 -14.40
C ALA A 123 8.12 9.85 -15.81
N GLU A 124 8.29 8.63 -16.34
CA GLU A 124 7.94 8.30 -17.72
C GLU A 124 6.45 8.00 -17.93
N ARG A 125 5.79 7.38 -16.93
CA ARG A 125 4.46 6.78 -17.14
C ARG A 125 3.41 7.13 -16.09
N HIS A 126 3.79 7.68 -14.94
CA HIS A 126 2.86 7.89 -13.81
C HIS A 126 2.69 9.35 -13.40
N THR A 127 3.12 10.33 -14.21
CA THR A 127 2.96 11.75 -13.90
C THR A 127 1.87 12.40 -14.75
N ARG A 128 0.86 13.01 -14.13
CA ARG A 128 -0.14 13.87 -14.80
C ARG A 128 -0.34 15.14 -14.01
N MET A 129 -0.05 16.30 -14.60
CA MET A 129 -0.25 17.61 -13.95
C MET A 129 0.42 17.73 -12.55
N GLY A 130 1.54 17.01 -12.34
CA GLY A 130 2.22 16.94 -11.04
C GLY A 130 1.73 15.81 -10.13
N PHE A 131 0.54 15.24 -10.39
CA PHE A 131 0.02 14.06 -9.69
C PHE A 131 0.76 12.79 -10.08
N VAL A 132 0.87 11.87 -9.11
CA VAL A 132 1.39 10.51 -9.29
C VAL A 132 0.20 9.56 -9.37
N VAL A 133 0.06 8.90 -10.52
CA VAL A 133 -1.15 8.14 -10.86
C VAL A 133 -0.80 6.82 -11.55
N ARG A 134 -1.65 5.80 -11.37
CA ARG A 134 -1.57 4.57 -12.16
C ARG A 134 -1.72 4.85 -13.66
N CYS A 135 -1.03 4.07 -14.49
CA CYS A 135 -1.17 4.15 -15.95
C CYS A 135 -1.98 2.96 -16.48
N ARG A 136 -2.63 3.16 -17.63
CA ARG A 136 -3.40 2.13 -18.33
C ARG A 136 -2.68 1.73 -19.61
N LEU A 137 -2.80 0.47 -19.99
CA LEU A 137 -2.18 -0.09 -21.18
C LEU A 137 -3.23 -0.28 -22.29
N ARG A 138 -2.82 -0.05 -23.54
CA ARG A 138 -3.66 -0.34 -24.73
C ARG A 138 -3.74 -1.82 -25.06
N ARG A 139 -2.72 -2.57 -24.65
CA ARG A 139 -2.59 -4.03 -24.83
C ARG A 139 -2.07 -4.63 -23.54
N GLU A 140 -2.57 -5.81 -23.20
CA GLU A 140 -2.16 -6.55 -22.01
C GLU A 140 -0.63 -6.67 -21.93
N GLY A 141 -0.04 -6.18 -20.84
CA GLY A 141 1.41 -6.25 -20.59
C GLY A 141 2.32 -5.33 -21.43
N ASP A 142 1.80 -4.56 -22.38
CA ASP A 142 2.62 -3.67 -23.24
C ASP A 142 2.81 -2.26 -22.64
N LEU A 143 3.92 -2.08 -21.90
CA LEU A 143 4.31 -0.81 -21.30
C LEU A 143 4.77 0.27 -22.31
N ARG A 144 4.89 -0.05 -23.61
CA ARG A 144 5.26 0.94 -24.64
C ARG A 144 4.08 1.77 -25.12
N HIS A 145 2.86 1.27 -24.91
CA HIS A 145 1.62 1.90 -25.37
C HIS A 145 0.69 2.14 -24.20
N THR A 146 1.10 3.08 -23.34
CA THR A 146 0.36 3.48 -22.16
C THR A 146 -0.39 4.79 -22.38
N TRP A 147 -1.40 5.01 -21.54
CA TRP A 147 -2.06 6.31 -21.40
C TRP A 147 -2.40 6.53 -19.93
N ILE A 148 -2.47 7.79 -19.53
CA ILE A 148 -2.78 8.16 -18.15
C ILE A 148 -4.24 8.59 -18.07
N ASN A 149 -4.96 8.08 -17.09
CA ASN A 149 -6.32 8.51 -16.79
C ASN A 149 -6.35 9.27 -15.45
N HIS A 150 -7.45 9.97 -15.17
CA HIS A 150 -7.76 10.38 -13.81
C HIS A 150 -8.01 9.15 -12.93
N THR A 151 -7.80 9.29 -11.62
CA THR A 151 -8.13 8.21 -10.68
C THR A 151 -9.22 8.64 -9.71
N ASP A 152 -9.66 7.70 -8.86
CA ASP A 152 -10.59 8.05 -7.79
C ASP A 152 -9.91 8.92 -6.74
N ASN A 153 -8.61 8.67 -6.46
CA ASN A 153 -7.85 9.31 -5.41
C ASN A 153 -6.45 9.70 -5.87
N ASP A 154 -6.31 10.89 -6.47
CA ASP A 154 -4.99 11.34 -6.93
C ASP A 154 -4.13 11.89 -5.78
N GLY A 155 -4.73 12.43 -4.72
CA GLY A 155 -4.02 13.12 -3.65
C GLY A 155 -3.20 12.19 -2.77
N LEU A 156 -3.78 11.11 -2.25
CA LEU A 156 -3.16 10.17 -1.31
C LEU A 156 -1.81 9.64 -1.84
N TYR A 157 -1.79 9.06 -3.03
CA TYR A 157 -0.59 8.42 -3.57
C TYR A 157 0.43 9.45 -4.09
N THR A 158 -0.06 10.61 -4.53
CA THR A 158 0.78 11.78 -4.83
C THR A 158 1.51 12.25 -3.57
N ALA A 159 0.80 12.37 -2.44
CA ALA A 159 1.37 12.76 -1.16
C ALA A 159 2.35 11.72 -0.61
N MET A 160 2.02 10.43 -0.68
CA MET A 160 2.93 9.34 -0.31
C MET A 160 4.23 9.37 -1.15
N TYR A 161 4.13 9.65 -2.45
CA TYR A 161 5.31 9.85 -3.28
C TYR A 161 6.08 11.11 -2.85
N GLY A 162 5.41 12.23 -2.59
CA GLY A 162 6.05 13.44 -2.05
C GLY A 162 6.83 13.16 -0.77
N ALA A 163 6.26 12.39 0.15
CA ALA A 163 6.93 11.99 1.39
C ALA A 163 8.16 11.11 1.10
N SER A 164 8.08 10.20 0.13
CA SER A 164 9.26 9.43 -0.32
C SER A 164 10.39 10.35 -0.80
N GLN A 165 10.06 11.41 -1.54
CA GLN A 165 11.04 12.38 -2.04
C GLN A 165 11.59 13.27 -0.92
N ALA A 166 10.79 13.61 0.09
CA ALA A 166 11.25 14.31 1.27
C ALA A 166 12.26 13.48 2.09
N PHE A 167 11.98 12.18 2.29
CA PHE A 167 12.96 11.27 2.90
C PHE A 167 14.21 11.11 2.03
N ARG A 168 14.05 10.94 0.70
CA ARG A 168 15.17 10.90 -0.25
C ARG A 168 16.04 12.15 -0.16
N TYR A 169 15.42 13.33 -0.07
CA TYR A 169 16.13 14.61 0.08
C TYR A 169 16.90 14.66 1.40
N SER A 170 16.29 14.24 2.50
CA SER A 170 16.95 14.25 3.83
C SER A 170 18.25 13.43 3.87
N VAL A 171 18.30 12.32 3.14
CA VAL A 171 19.46 11.41 3.09
C VAL A 171 20.48 11.84 2.04
N SER A 172 20.01 12.22 0.84
CA SER A 172 20.88 12.44 -0.31
C SER A 172 21.29 13.90 -0.55
N ARG A 173 20.51 14.85 0.00
CA ARG A 173 20.59 16.30 -0.29
C ARG A 173 20.62 16.65 -1.78
N ARG A 174 20.10 15.75 -2.64
CA ARG A 174 20.05 15.97 -4.09
C ARG A 174 18.96 17.00 -4.43
N PRO A 175 19.26 18.06 -5.19
CA PRO A 175 18.27 19.07 -5.59
C PRO A 175 17.08 18.49 -6.38
N GLU A 176 17.29 17.37 -7.07
CA GLU A 176 16.22 16.64 -7.78
C GLU A 176 15.12 16.15 -6.82
N ALA A 177 15.49 15.58 -5.67
CA ALA A 177 14.52 15.09 -4.69
C ALA A 177 13.70 16.23 -4.09
N LYS A 178 14.34 17.37 -3.78
CA LYS A 178 13.61 18.59 -3.37
C LYS A 178 12.62 19.03 -4.45
N ARG A 179 13.05 19.18 -5.71
CA ARG A 179 12.16 19.59 -6.81
C ARG A 179 10.94 18.68 -6.96
N GLN A 180 11.09 17.38 -6.77
CA GLN A 180 9.97 16.44 -6.84
C GLN A 180 9.01 16.61 -5.65
N ALA A 181 9.53 16.83 -4.44
CA ALA A 181 8.71 17.15 -3.27
C ALA A 181 7.96 18.49 -3.44
N ASP A 182 8.64 19.53 -3.92
CA ASP A 182 8.05 20.84 -4.21
C ASP A 182 6.93 20.72 -5.26
N ARG A 183 7.16 19.94 -6.34
CA ARG A 183 6.15 19.65 -7.37
C ARG A 183 4.91 19.00 -6.77
N VAL A 184 5.09 18.05 -5.86
CA VAL A 184 3.97 17.38 -5.17
C VAL A 184 3.21 18.37 -4.31
N LEU A 185 3.89 19.19 -3.50
CA LEU A 185 3.22 20.22 -2.68
C LEU A 185 2.37 21.16 -3.54
N GLN A 186 2.89 21.60 -4.68
CA GLN A 186 2.14 22.42 -5.63
C GLN A 186 0.94 21.69 -6.22
N ALA A 187 1.08 20.41 -6.59
CA ALA A 187 -0.03 19.61 -7.12
C ALA A 187 -1.15 19.43 -6.08
N LEU A 188 -0.81 19.16 -4.82
CA LEU A 188 -1.79 19.05 -3.74
C LEU A 188 -2.48 20.39 -3.44
N LYS A 189 -1.73 21.50 -3.53
CA LYS A 189 -2.31 22.85 -3.44
C LYS A 189 -3.30 23.10 -4.57
N GLN A 190 -2.99 22.70 -5.81
CA GLN A 190 -3.89 22.84 -6.94
C GLN A 190 -5.23 22.12 -6.73
N LEU A 191 -5.24 20.97 -6.03
CA LEU A 191 -6.50 20.30 -5.67
C LEU A 191 -7.37 21.15 -4.75
N THR A 192 -6.81 22.00 -3.90
CA THR A 192 -7.60 22.95 -3.09
C THR A 192 -7.98 24.18 -3.89
N ASP A 193 -7.05 24.75 -4.66
CA ASP A 193 -7.29 25.98 -5.41
C ASP A 193 -8.39 25.82 -6.48
N VAL A 194 -8.42 24.66 -7.16
CA VAL A 194 -9.33 24.41 -8.29
C VAL A 194 -10.81 24.46 -7.89
N THR A 195 -11.12 24.19 -6.63
CA THR A 195 -12.50 24.08 -6.14
C THR A 195 -13.15 25.44 -5.96
N GLY A 196 -12.36 26.49 -5.71
CA GLY A 196 -12.85 27.80 -5.28
C GLY A 196 -13.53 27.81 -3.92
N LEU A 197 -13.58 26.66 -3.22
CA LEU A 197 -14.15 26.50 -1.90
C LEU A 197 -13.05 26.68 -0.85
N PRO A 198 -13.20 27.58 0.13
CA PRO A 198 -12.16 27.83 1.12
C PRO A 198 -11.75 26.54 1.84
N GLY A 199 -10.51 26.09 1.64
CA GLY A 199 -9.93 24.93 2.33
C GLY A 199 -10.46 23.55 1.95
N PHE A 200 -11.29 23.42 0.91
CA PHE A 200 -11.77 22.11 0.46
C PHE A 200 -10.88 21.57 -0.69
N PRO A 201 -10.12 20.48 -0.48
CA PRO A 201 -9.38 19.83 -1.55
C PRO A 201 -10.30 18.94 -2.39
N ALA A 202 -10.18 19.03 -3.72
CA ALA A 202 -10.74 18.08 -4.66
C ALA A 202 -10.04 16.71 -4.55
N ARG A 203 -10.73 15.67 -5.00
CA ARG A 203 -10.21 14.29 -5.02
C ARG A 203 -9.31 14.02 -6.23
N SER A 204 -9.57 14.73 -7.32
CA SER A 204 -8.86 14.67 -8.60
C SER A 204 -9.19 15.92 -9.41
N MET A 205 -8.41 16.24 -10.44
CA MET A 205 -8.73 17.28 -11.41
C MET A 205 -8.22 16.93 -12.80
N VAL A 206 -8.89 17.43 -13.83
CA VAL A 206 -8.53 17.29 -15.25
C VAL A 206 -8.81 18.60 -15.99
N PRO A 207 -8.19 18.86 -17.17
CA PRO A 207 -8.59 19.93 -18.07
C PRO A 207 -10.09 19.91 -18.42
N ASP A 208 -10.67 21.05 -18.78
CA ASP A 208 -12.09 21.15 -19.12
C ASP A 208 -12.49 20.45 -20.43
N ASP A 209 -11.51 20.16 -21.29
CA ASP A 209 -11.64 19.45 -22.56
C ASP A 209 -11.26 17.96 -22.46
N TRP A 210 -11.21 17.41 -21.23
CA TRP A 210 -10.90 16.00 -20.99
C TRP A 210 -11.89 15.07 -21.71
N ASP A 211 -11.37 14.12 -22.49
CA ASP A 211 -12.16 13.18 -23.29
C ASP A 211 -11.99 11.72 -22.83
N PRO A 212 -13.08 11.00 -22.50
CA PRO A 212 -14.45 11.50 -22.41
C PRO A 212 -14.66 12.39 -21.18
N ASP A 213 -15.60 13.35 -21.27
CA ASP A 213 -16.04 14.15 -20.12
C ASP A 213 -16.47 13.20 -19.00
N PRO A 214 -15.83 13.26 -17.81
CA PRO A 214 -16.12 12.36 -16.71
C PRO A 214 -17.60 12.36 -16.27
N ASN A 215 -18.31 13.49 -16.41
CA ASN A 215 -19.71 13.62 -16.01
C ASN A 215 -20.67 12.83 -16.92
N LEU A 216 -20.28 12.44 -18.13
CA LEU A 216 -21.16 11.69 -19.05
C LEU A 216 -21.67 10.38 -18.44
N SER A 217 -20.88 9.76 -17.57
CA SER A 217 -21.23 8.50 -16.90
C SER A 217 -21.80 8.68 -15.48
N LEU A 218 -21.70 9.87 -14.91
CA LEU A 218 -21.99 10.17 -13.49
C LEU A 218 -23.32 10.93 -13.36
N THR A 219 -24.39 10.31 -13.86
CA THR A 219 -25.73 10.89 -13.91
C THR A 219 -26.50 10.73 -12.59
N PRO A 220 -27.62 11.46 -12.39
CA PRO A 220 -28.53 11.21 -11.28
C PRO A 220 -28.99 9.75 -11.18
N GLU A 221 -29.20 9.08 -12.31
CA GLU A 221 -29.60 7.67 -12.37
C GLU A 221 -28.47 6.73 -11.95
N TYR A 222 -27.24 7.03 -12.37
CA TYR A 222 -26.06 6.33 -11.88
C TYR A 222 -25.97 6.42 -10.35
N ASN A 223 -26.12 7.62 -9.77
CA ASN A 223 -26.10 7.79 -8.32
C ASN A 223 -27.21 6.99 -7.62
N ARG A 224 -28.45 6.99 -8.13
CA ARG A 224 -29.55 6.16 -7.59
C ARG A 224 -29.23 4.66 -7.63
N ARG A 225 -28.61 4.19 -8.71
CA ARG A 225 -28.19 2.78 -8.83
C ARG A 225 -27.10 2.44 -7.81
N MET A 226 -26.14 3.33 -7.58
CA MET A 226 -25.10 3.12 -6.58
C MET A 226 -25.69 3.09 -5.16
N GLN A 227 -26.67 3.96 -4.87
CA GLN A 227 -27.38 3.99 -3.57
C GLN A 227 -28.08 2.69 -3.21
N ALA A 228 -28.49 1.89 -4.20
CA ALA A 228 -29.11 0.59 -3.96
C ALA A 228 -28.14 -0.43 -3.33
N ALA A 229 -26.84 -0.33 -3.64
CA ALA A 229 -25.80 -1.16 -3.03
C ALA A 229 -25.12 -0.46 -1.85
N ASP A 230 -25.21 0.87 -1.80
CA ASP A 230 -24.41 1.71 -0.94
C ASP A 230 -25.20 2.94 -0.47
N PRO A 231 -25.91 2.85 0.66
CA PRO A 231 -26.79 3.91 1.13
C PRO A 231 -26.11 5.26 1.39
N LEU A 232 -24.78 5.26 1.57
CA LEU A 232 -23.99 6.48 1.80
C LEU A 232 -23.54 7.17 0.49
N TRP A 233 -23.85 6.59 -0.67
CA TRP A 233 -23.51 7.19 -1.96
C TRP A 233 -24.23 8.53 -2.17
N LYS A 234 -23.48 9.62 -2.34
CA LYS A 234 -24.06 10.97 -2.49
C LYS A 234 -24.80 11.14 -3.82
N GLN A 235 -25.95 11.83 -3.77
CA GLN A 235 -26.67 12.32 -4.93
C GLN A 235 -26.11 13.70 -5.39
N ILE A 236 -24.81 13.75 -5.71
CA ILE A 236 -24.11 14.98 -6.11
C ILE A 236 -23.94 15.04 -7.63
N VAL A 237 -24.38 16.15 -8.23
CA VAL A 237 -24.33 16.42 -9.68
C VAL A 237 -24.12 17.93 -9.93
N PRO A 238 -23.18 18.34 -10.81
CA PRO A 238 -22.16 17.48 -11.43
C PRO A 238 -21.23 16.90 -10.37
N ARG A 239 -20.69 15.69 -10.61
CA ARG A 239 -19.66 15.11 -9.73
C ARG A 239 -18.26 15.64 -10.06
N TRP A 240 -18.13 16.18 -11.27
CA TRP A 240 -16.97 16.94 -11.71
C TRP A 240 -17.39 18.37 -12.07
N PRO A 241 -17.69 19.23 -11.07
CA PRO A 241 -17.91 20.65 -11.31
C PRO A 241 -16.73 21.31 -12.03
N LYS A 242 -17.05 22.39 -12.76
CA LYS A 242 -16.07 23.21 -13.48
C LYS A 242 -15.48 24.25 -12.54
N SER A 243 -14.17 24.49 -12.64
CA SER A 243 -13.46 25.53 -11.89
C SER A 243 -13.98 26.93 -12.26
N ALA A 244 -13.82 27.90 -11.35
CA ALA A 244 -14.32 29.26 -11.55
C ALA A 244 -13.72 29.96 -12.78
N ASP A 245 -12.47 29.65 -13.13
CA ASP A 245 -11.79 30.16 -14.32
C ASP A 245 -12.13 29.39 -15.61
N GLY A 246 -12.93 28.33 -15.49
CA GLY A 246 -13.38 27.50 -16.60
C GLY A 246 -12.32 26.58 -17.19
N LYS A 247 -11.14 26.42 -16.60
CA LYS A 247 -10.04 25.65 -17.22
C LYS A 247 -9.99 24.18 -16.82
N TYR A 248 -10.65 23.81 -15.73
CA TYR A 248 -10.56 22.47 -15.15
C TYR A 248 -11.92 21.93 -14.75
N LEU A 249 -12.04 20.61 -14.78
CA LEU A 249 -13.04 19.85 -14.04
C LEU A 249 -12.35 19.26 -12.81
N TRP A 250 -13.02 19.28 -11.66
CA TRP A 250 -12.46 18.72 -10.42
C TRP A 250 -13.46 17.78 -9.77
N LYS A 251 -12.97 16.66 -9.23
CA LYS A 251 -13.79 15.62 -8.64
C LYS A 251 -14.15 15.96 -7.20
N CYS A 252 -15.44 15.99 -6.91
CA CYS A 252 -15.99 16.20 -5.58
C CYS A 252 -16.00 14.91 -4.74
N ASP A 253 -16.66 14.96 -3.57
CA ASP A 253 -16.84 13.85 -2.64
C ASP A 253 -15.50 13.28 -2.14
N THR A 254 -14.63 14.21 -1.75
CA THR A 254 -13.28 13.97 -1.23
C THR A 254 -13.33 13.11 0.02
N SER A 255 -12.53 12.05 0.02
CA SER A 255 -12.51 11.06 1.09
C SER A 255 -11.40 11.37 2.10
N SER A 256 -11.50 10.83 3.33
CA SER A 256 -10.54 11.06 4.41
C SER A 256 -9.14 10.53 4.10
N ASP A 257 -9.05 9.49 3.27
CA ASP A 257 -7.82 8.88 2.80
C ASP A 257 -6.89 9.89 2.09
N GLU A 258 -7.46 10.85 1.33
CA GLU A 258 -6.70 11.96 0.74
C GLU A 258 -5.97 12.75 1.83
N LEU A 259 -6.70 13.15 2.88
CA LEU A 259 -6.14 13.97 3.95
C LEU A 259 -5.11 13.21 4.78
N CYS A 260 -5.30 11.91 5.01
CA CYS A 260 -4.28 11.08 5.66
C CYS A 260 -2.94 11.17 4.93
N GLY A 261 -2.96 11.01 3.59
CA GLY A 261 -1.78 11.19 2.76
C GLY A 261 -1.23 12.62 2.83
N HIS A 262 -2.11 13.62 2.69
CA HIS A 262 -1.73 15.03 2.68
C HIS A 262 -1.03 15.45 3.98
N TYR A 263 -1.64 15.22 5.14
CA TYR A 263 -1.08 15.63 6.43
C TYR A 263 0.20 14.86 6.78
N PHE A 264 0.30 13.58 6.43
CA PHE A 264 1.55 12.85 6.53
C PHE A 264 2.66 13.54 5.71
N PHE A 265 2.39 13.84 4.44
CA PHE A 265 3.35 14.51 3.57
C PHE A 265 3.68 15.93 4.04
N TYR A 266 2.69 16.74 4.41
CA TYR A 266 2.92 18.12 4.84
C TYR A 266 3.84 18.19 6.06
N GLY A 267 3.63 17.32 7.05
CA GLY A 267 4.53 17.23 8.21
C GLY A 267 5.95 16.84 7.80
N VAL A 268 6.10 15.80 6.99
CA VAL A 268 7.43 15.33 6.53
C VAL A 268 8.12 16.39 5.66
N TYR A 269 7.39 17.09 4.78
CA TYR A 269 7.90 18.17 3.94
C TYR A 269 8.39 19.35 4.79
N PHE A 270 7.59 19.79 5.75
CA PHE A 270 7.92 20.91 6.62
C PHE A 270 9.21 20.67 7.42
N ASP A 271 9.42 19.43 7.86
CA ASP A 271 10.61 19.06 8.63
C ASP A 271 11.86 18.88 7.76
N LEU A 272 11.71 18.25 6.60
CA LEU A 272 12.85 17.72 5.84
C LEU A 272 13.21 18.53 4.61
N VAL A 273 12.28 19.30 4.06
CA VAL A 273 12.40 19.94 2.73
C VAL A 273 12.24 21.46 2.79
N ALA A 274 11.35 21.96 3.65
CA ALA A 274 11.08 23.39 3.74
C ALA A 274 12.25 24.15 4.38
N GLU A 275 13.17 24.63 3.55
CA GLU A 275 14.40 25.31 4.00
C GLU A 275 14.20 26.82 4.12
N THR A 276 13.37 27.41 3.25
CA THR A 276 13.12 28.85 3.20
C THR A 276 11.84 29.25 3.94
N GLU A 277 11.71 30.52 4.32
CA GLU A 277 10.47 31.06 4.85
C GLU A 277 9.31 30.94 3.86
N GLU A 278 9.59 31.04 2.55
CA GLU A 278 8.60 30.87 1.50
C GLU A 278 8.09 29.43 1.42
N ASP A 279 8.99 28.43 1.47
CA ASP A 279 8.60 27.02 1.52
C ASP A 279 7.71 26.73 2.73
N ARG A 280 8.08 27.27 3.90
CA ARG A 280 7.33 27.11 5.15
C ARG A 280 5.97 27.80 5.08
N ALA A 281 5.92 29.03 4.56
CA ALA A 281 4.68 29.79 4.41
C ALA A 281 3.70 29.08 3.47
N LEU A 282 4.19 28.51 2.38
CA LEU A 282 3.37 27.77 1.42
C LEU A 282 2.66 26.58 2.08
N VAL A 283 3.41 25.65 2.67
CA VAL A 283 2.83 24.47 3.32
C VAL A 283 1.96 24.86 4.53
N SER A 284 2.37 25.87 5.30
CA SER A 284 1.62 26.38 6.45
C SER A 284 0.26 26.97 6.06
N SER A 285 0.23 27.77 4.98
CA SER A 285 -1.03 28.34 4.47
C SER A 285 -1.99 27.25 3.97
N GLN A 286 -1.46 26.23 3.29
CA GLN A 286 -2.24 25.13 2.76
C GLN A 286 -2.86 24.28 3.89
N VAL A 287 -2.04 23.91 4.88
CA VAL A 287 -2.49 23.15 6.05
C VAL A 287 -3.54 23.94 6.81
N ARG A 288 -3.26 25.21 7.16
CA ARG A 288 -4.20 26.10 7.84
C ARG A 288 -5.54 26.18 7.10
N SER A 289 -5.52 26.38 5.79
CA SER A 289 -6.74 26.50 4.99
C SER A 289 -7.62 25.25 5.12
N ILE A 290 -7.04 24.06 5.02
CA ILE A 290 -7.80 22.80 5.11
C ILE A 290 -8.26 22.54 6.56
N THR A 291 -7.38 22.73 7.55
CA THR A 291 -7.72 22.49 8.96
C THR A 291 -8.84 23.44 9.42
N ASP A 292 -8.75 24.72 9.06
CA ASP A 292 -9.77 25.71 9.40
C ASP A 292 -11.11 25.40 8.72
N HIS A 293 -11.12 24.88 7.48
CA HIS A 293 -12.35 24.38 6.84
C HIS A 293 -12.99 23.26 7.65
N ILE A 294 -12.21 22.26 8.05
CA ILE A 294 -12.70 21.12 8.83
C ILE A 294 -13.33 21.62 10.13
N ILE A 295 -12.64 22.49 10.88
CA ILE A 295 -13.12 23.03 12.15
C ILE A 295 -14.37 23.88 11.96
N ALA A 296 -14.36 24.82 10.99
CA ALA A 296 -15.47 25.73 10.75
C ALA A 296 -16.77 25.01 10.37
N ASN A 297 -16.66 23.79 9.82
CA ASN A 297 -17.80 22.96 9.43
C ASN A 297 -18.11 21.83 10.42
N GLY A 298 -17.75 22.01 11.70
CA GLY A 298 -18.05 21.04 12.75
C GLY A 298 -17.34 19.70 12.52
N PHE A 299 -16.07 19.77 12.13
CA PHE A 299 -15.19 18.63 11.85
C PHE A 299 -15.59 17.79 10.64
N ARG A 300 -16.01 18.46 9.56
CA ARG A 300 -16.42 17.82 8.29
C ARG A 300 -15.78 18.52 7.10
N LEU A 301 -15.54 17.79 6.02
CA LEU A 301 -15.40 18.42 4.70
C LEU A 301 -16.79 18.67 4.12
N ILE A 302 -17.13 19.92 3.84
CA ILE A 302 -18.37 20.33 3.18
C ILE A 302 -18.07 20.62 1.72
N ASP A 303 -18.81 19.93 0.85
CA ASP A 303 -18.61 19.93 -0.58
C ASP A 303 -19.39 21.07 -1.27
N HIS A 304 -19.28 21.19 -2.60
CA HIS A 304 -19.94 22.24 -3.38
C HIS A 304 -21.48 22.16 -3.37
N ASP A 305 -22.06 21.04 -2.93
CA ASP A 305 -23.51 20.90 -2.70
C ASP A 305 -23.95 21.42 -1.32
N GLY A 306 -23.01 21.90 -0.50
CA GLY A 306 -23.28 22.37 0.86
C GLY A 306 -23.49 21.23 1.87
N LEU A 307 -23.24 19.97 1.47
CA LEU A 307 -23.38 18.81 2.33
C LEU A 307 -22.03 18.19 2.66
N PRO A 308 -21.91 17.48 3.80
CA PRO A 308 -20.72 16.70 4.10
C PRO A 308 -20.35 15.75 2.96
N THR A 309 -19.05 15.58 2.75
CA THR A 309 -18.53 14.44 1.98
C THR A 309 -18.88 13.14 2.67
N ARG A 310 -18.83 12.05 1.92
CA ARG A 310 -19.21 10.73 2.41
C ARG A 310 -18.32 10.22 3.55
N TRP A 311 -17.00 10.37 3.42
CA TRP A 311 -16.02 9.72 4.31
C TRP A 311 -15.23 10.68 5.20
N ALA A 312 -15.18 11.97 4.86
CA ALA A 312 -14.50 12.99 5.65
C ALA A 312 -15.47 13.68 6.64
N ASN A 313 -15.97 12.88 7.58
CA ASN A 313 -16.83 13.30 8.69
C ASN A 313 -16.27 12.84 10.04
N TRP A 314 -15.55 13.73 10.71
CA TRP A 314 -14.93 13.50 12.02
C TRP A 314 -15.67 14.21 13.13
N SER A 315 -16.98 14.41 12.99
CA SER A 315 -17.75 15.13 14.01
C SER A 315 -17.99 14.26 15.25
N PRO A 316 -18.06 14.85 16.46
CA PRO A 316 -18.44 14.13 17.67
C PRO A 316 -19.76 13.37 17.53
N GLU A 317 -20.74 13.92 16.82
CA GLU A 317 -22.03 13.26 16.61
C GLU A 317 -21.91 11.98 15.77
N TYR A 318 -21.02 11.97 14.78
CA TYR A 318 -20.81 10.80 13.94
C TYR A 318 -19.96 9.75 14.64
N VAL A 319 -18.76 10.11 15.11
CA VAL A 319 -17.81 9.14 15.68
C VAL A 319 -18.32 8.50 16.98
N ASN A 320 -19.09 9.24 17.78
CA ASN A 320 -19.72 8.71 18.99
C ASN A 320 -21.16 8.23 18.76
N GLY A 321 -21.69 8.43 17.55
CA GLY A 321 -22.99 7.91 17.12
C GLY A 321 -22.95 6.45 16.71
N VAL A 322 -24.13 5.91 16.41
CA VAL A 322 -24.30 4.54 15.91
C VAL A 322 -23.71 4.39 14.50
N ASP A 323 -23.90 5.41 13.66
CA ASP A 323 -23.50 5.36 12.24
C ASP A 323 -21.97 5.35 12.06
N GLY A 324 -21.22 5.98 12.96
CA GLY A 324 -19.75 5.99 12.94
C GLY A 324 -19.12 4.96 13.87
N TRP A 325 -19.89 4.02 14.46
CA TRP A 325 -19.35 3.11 15.48
C TRP A 325 -18.16 2.29 14.99
N ALA A 326 -18.25 1.74 13.78
CA ALA A 326 -17.19 0.90 13.20
C ALA A 326 -15.90 1.70 12.90
N ASP A 327 -16.06 2.96 12.48
CA ASP A 327 -14.96 3.79 11.97
C ASP A 327 -14.39 4.75 13.03
N ARG A 328 -15.02 4.84 14.22
CA ARG A 328 -14.68 5.82 15.27
C ARG A 328 -13.20 5.84 15.63
N GLY A 329 -12.56 4.68 15.65
CA GLY A 329 -11.18 4.56 16.09
C GLY A 329 -10.23 5.17 15.07
N LEU A 330 -10.42 4.86 13.80
CA LEU A 330 -9.66 5.46 12.71
C LEU A 330 -10.00 6.95 12.57
N GLN A 331 -11.27 7.33 12.47
CA GLN A 331 -11.68 8.73 12.29
C GLN A 331 -11.18 9.63 13.44
N SER A 332 -11.27 9.17 14.70
CA SER A 332 -10.75 9.95 15.83
C SER A 332 -9.22 10.12 15.72
N MET A 333 -8.51 9.07 15.34
CA MET A 333 -7.06 9.11 15.14
C MET A 333 -6.66 10.07 14.02
N GLU A 334 -7.35 10.03 12.89
CA GLU A 334 -7.13 10.94 11.76
C GLU A 334 -7.26 12.41 12.17
N LEU A 335 -8.39 12.79 12.79
CA LEU A 335 -8.60 14.18 13.19
C LEU A 335 -7.57 14.66 14.23
N LEU A 336 -7.25 13.83 15.22
CA LEU A 336 -6.22 14.17 16.21
C LEU A 336 -4.84 14.31 15.54
N SER A 337 -4.54 13.48 14.54
CA SER A 337 -3.31 13.60 13.74
C SER A 337 -3.28 14.90 12.95
N PHE A 338 -4.38 15.25 12.27
CA PHE A 338 -4.48 16.48 11.48
C PHE A 338 -4.29 17.73 12.34
N LEU A 339 -4.94 17.80 13.51
CA LEU A 339 -4.79 18.92 14.44
C LEU A 339 -3.36 19.01 14.99
N THR A 340 -2.74 17.87 15.29
CA THR A 340 -1.37 17.80 15.80
C THR A 340 -0.35 18.27 14.76
N VAL A 341 -0.49 17.81 13.51
CA VAL A 341 0.35 18.25 12.38
C VAL A 341 0.09 19.71 12.05
N ALA A 342 -1.16 20.17 12.07
CA ALA A 342 -1.52 21.56 11.83
C ALA A 342 -0.89 22.48 12.88
N TRP A 343 -0.95 22.12 14.16
CA TRP A 343 -0.24 22.86 15.20
C TRP A 343 1.26 22.92 14.94
N HIS A 344 1.90 21.78 14.68
CA HIS A 344 3.36 21.71 14.43
C HIS A 344 3.81 22.62 13.28
N ILE A 345 3.07 22.62 12.18
CA ILE A 345 3.43 23.39 10.97
C ILE A 345 3.09 24.89 11.11
N THR A 346 2.01 25.21 11.79
CA THR A 346 1.47 26.59 11.81
C THR A 346 1.79 27.38 13.07
N GLY A 347 2.14 26.70 14.16
CA GLY A 347 2.29 27.29 15.50
C GLY A 347 0.98 27.80 16.12
N ASP A 348 -0.18 27.49 15.53
CA ASP A 348 -1.47 27.97 16.03
C ASP A 348 -1.99 27.08 17.18
N GLU A 349 -1.87 27.60 18.40
CA GLU A 349 -2.29 26.94 19.64
C GLU A 349 -3.77 26.55 19.69
N ARG A 350 -4.63 27.16 18.86
CA ARG A 350 -6.05 26.77 18.77
C ARG A 350 -6.21 25.30 18.41
N TYR A 351 -5.33 24.74 17.57
CA TYR A 351 -5.44 23.35 17.15
C TYR A 351 -5.19 22.37 18.30
N LEU A 352 -4.24 22.65 19.21
CA LEU A 352 -4.05 21.86 20.42
C LEU A 352 -5.20 22.02 21.41
N GLN A 353 -5.74 23.25 21.55
CA GLN A 353 -6.91 23.49 22.42
C GLN A 353 -8.12 22.69 21.95
N ILE A 354 -8.39 22.66 20.64
CA ILE A 354 -9.46 21.86 20.03
C ILE A 354 -9.20 20.37 20.22
N LYS A 355 -7.98 19.89 19.96
CA LYS A 355 -7.59 18.50 20.20
C LYS A 355 -7.87 18.10 21.65
N LYS A 356 -7.48 18.93 22.61
CA LYS A 356 -7.73 18.72 24.04
C LYS A 356 -9.24 18.65 24.35
N GLN A 357 -10.04 19.57 23.81
CA GLN A 357 -11.50 19.56 23.99
C GLN A 357 -12.13 18.28 23.45
N LEU A 358 -11.72 17.82 22.26
CA LEU A 358 -12.19 16.56 21.67
C LEU A 358 -11.83 15.35 22.56
N CYS A 359 -10.64 15.35 23.15
CA CYS A 359 -10.25 14.31 24.09
C CYS A 359 -11.08 14.35 25.39
N GLU A 360 -11.24 15.52 26.01
CA GLU A 360 -11.87 15.66 27.33
C GLU A 360 -13.40 15.58 27.29
N GLN A 361 -14.03 16.01 26.20
CA GLN A 361 -15.49 16.14 26.10
C GLN A 361 -16.13 15.03 25.25
N HIS A 362 -15.34 14.36 24.41
CA HIS A 362 -15.83 13.42 23.41
C HIS A 362 -15.01 12.14 23.29
N ASP A 363 -14.07 11.91 24.22
CA ASP A 363 -13.30 10.66 24.34
C ASP A 363 -12.49 10.27 23.09
N TYR A 364 -12.07 11.25 22.27
CA TYR A 364 -11.36 10.97 21.01
C TYR A 364 -10.09 10.15 21.23
N HIS A 365 -9.38 10.40 22.33
CA HIS A 365 -8.20 9.64 22.70
C HIS A 365 -8.48 8.18 23.02
N ILE A 366 -9.62 7.88 23.65
CA ILE A 366 -10.04 6.50 23.93
C ILE A 366 -10.42 5.79 22.63
N ASN A 367 -11.17 6.47 21.76
CA ASN A 367 -11.53 5.95 20.44
C ASN A 367 -10.27 5.65 19.62
N ALA A 368 -9.35 6.61 19.52
CA ALA A 368 -8.17 6.54 18.66
C ALA A 368 -7.19 5.41 19.02
N ILE A 369 -7.11 4.96 20.27
CA ILE A 369 -6.29 3.79 20.67
C ILE A 369 -6.76 2.50 19.97
N LEU A 370 -8.05 2.40 19.64
CA LEU A 370 -8.60 1.24 18.92
C LEU A 370 -8.16 1.23 17.45
N GLY A 371 -7.89 2.41 16.86
CA GLY A 371 -7.60 2.57 15.44
C GLY A 371 -8.63 1.91 14.51
N PRO A 372 -8.23 1.45 13.32
CA PRO A 372 -9.09 0.67 12.43
C PRO A 372 -9.63 -0.62 13.07
N ALA A 373 -10.80 -1.03 12.57
CA ALA A 373 -11.41 -2.30 12.94
C ALA A 373 -10.53 -3.48 12.52
N VAL A 374 -10.29 -4.40 13.46
CA VAL A 374 -9.52 -5.64 13.25
C VAL A 374 -10.39 -6.89 13.37
N PHE A 375 -11.65 -6.72 13.81
CA PHE A 375 -12.64 -7.78 13.98
C PHE A 375 -14.05 -7.17 14.14
N PRO A 376 -15.13 -7.86 13.71
CA PRO A 376 -15.17 -9.10 12.93
C PRO A 376 -14.66 -8.89 11.49
N PRO A 377 -14.25 -9.95 10.77
CA PRO A 377 -13.63 -9.84 9.45
C PRO A 377 -14.41 -9.01 8.42
N ASN A 378 -15.74 -9.02 8.50
CA ASN A 378 -16.60 -8.26 7.58
C ASN A 378 -16.58 -6.74 7.82
N LEU A 379 -16.03 -6.28 8.95
CA LEU A 379 -15.78 -4.86 9.23
C LEU A 379 -14.32 -4.46 9.02
N VAL A 380 -13.42 -5.43 8.75
CA VAL A 380 -12.02 -5.13 8.50
C VAL A 380 -11.88 -4.57 7.09
N VAL A 381 -11.39 -3.35 7.02
CA VAL A 381 -11.11 -2.64 5.78
C VAL A 381 -9.59 -2.60 5.59
N PRO A 382 -9.01 -3.35 4.65
CA PRO A 382 -7.56 -3.58 4.62
C PRO A 382 -6.72 -2.31 4.43
N TRP A 383 -7.22 -1.38 3.61
CA TRP A 383 -6.54 -0.12 3.31
C TRP A 383 -6.57 0.87 4.49
N ASP A 384 -7.41 0.68 5.49
CA ASP A 384 -7.45 1.52 6.68
C ASP A 384 -6.18 1.37 7.54
N ASN A 385 -5.47 0.24 7.41
CA ASN A 385 -4.13 0.11 7.99
C ASN A 385 -3.21 1.20 7.43
N ASN A 386 -3.26 1.47 6.11
CA ASN A 386 -2.45 2.52 5.51
C ASN A 386 -2.78 3.89 6.11
N LEU A 387 -4.07 4.19 6.28
CA LEU A 387 -4.53 5.46 6.85
C LEU A 387 -4.10 5.62 8.30
N ALA A 388 -4.19 4.54 9.08
CA ALA A 388 -3.72 4.51 10.46
C ALA A 388 -2.22 4.75 10.55
N PHE A 389 -1.39 4.05 9.77
CA PHE A 389 0.07 4.22 9.83
C PHE A 389 0.54 5.59 9.30
N LEU A 390 -0.14 6.18 8.32
CA LEU A 390 0.08 7.58 7.92
C LEU A 390 -0.24 8.54 9.07
N SER A 391 -1.37 8.31 9.76
CA SER A 391 -1.83 9.16 10.87
C SER A 391 -0.97 9.02 12.12
N TYR A 392 -0.52 7.80 12.46
CA TYR A 392 0.35 7.53 13.60
C TYR A 392 1.67 8.29 13.51
N TYR A 393 2.24 8.44 12.31
CA TYR A 393 3.49 9.17 12.14
C TYR A 393 3.36 10.62 12.63
N GLY A 394 2.26 11.30 12.30
CA GLY A 394 1.99 12.67 12.78
C GLY A 394 1.72 12.73 14.28
N LEU A 395 0.89 11.82 14.79
CA LEU A 395 0.56 11.75 16.22
C LEU A 395 1.80 11.48 17.08
N LEU A 396 2.55 10.42 16.79
CA LEU A 396 3.68 9.99 17.61
C LEU A 396 4.86 10.96 17.54
N LYS A 397 5.09 11.57 16.37
CA LYS A 397 6.26 12.45 16.18
C LYS A 397 6.10 13.80 16.87
N TYR A 398 4.88 14.35 16.91
CA TYR A 398 4.66 15.72 17.34
C TYR A 398 3.84 15.84 18.64
N GLU A 399 3.34 14.74 19.21
CA GLU A 399 2.64 14.78 20.50
C GLU A 399 3.50 15.37 21.61
N GLN A 400 2.96 16.36 22.32
CA GLN A 400 3.63 17.04 23.42
C GLN A 400 3.16 16.54 24.79
N ASP A 401 1.95 15.95 24.87
CA ASP A 401 1.42 15.41 26.11
C ASP A 401 1.96 13.99 26.37
N PRO A 402 2.77 13.77 27.43
CA PRO A 402 3.32 12.46 27.72
C PRO A 402 2.28 11.38 28.02
N ALA A 403 1.10 11.76 28.52
CA ALA A 403 0.02 10.81 28.79
C ALA A 403 -0.62 10.35 27.47
N LEU A 404 -0.92 11.27 26.56
CA LEU A 404 -1.44 10.93 25.23
C LEU A 404 -0.41 10.14 24.41
N LEU A 405 0.87 10.49 24.49
CA LEU A 405 1.94 9.79 23.78
C LEU A 405 1.97 8.29 24.13
N LYS A 406 1.80 7.94 25.41
CA LYS A 406 1.71 6.54 25.85
C LYS A 406 0.49 5.83 25.26
N LEU A 407 -0.64 6.52 25.13
CA LEU A 407 -1.84 5.96 24.49
C LEU A 407 -1.60 5.70 23.00
N TRP A 408 -0.93 6.60 22.29
CA TRP A 408 -0.55 6.40 20.89
C TRP A 408 0.43 5.24 20.71
N GLN A 409 1.39 5.10 21.61
CA GLN A 409 2.33 3.97 21.62
C GLN A 409 1.61 2.63 21.83
N ALA A 410 0.66 2.57 22.77
CA ALA A 410 -0.18 1.38 22.95
C ALA A 410 -1.05 1.09 21.72
N GLY A 411 -1.62 2.13 21.09
CA GLY A 411 -2.41 2.02 19.86
C GLY A 411 -1.60 1.45 18.69
N ILE A 412 -0.41 2.00 18.41
CA ILE A 412 0.42 1.52 17.30
C ILE A 412 0.92 0.10 17.54
N GLU A 413 1.27 -0.29 18.78
CA GLU A 413 1.61 -1.68 19.12
C GLU A 413 0.47 -2.64 18.81
N ARG A 414 -0.75 -2.30 19.25
CA ARG A 414 -1.94 -3.11 18.97
C ARG A 414 -2.18 -3.23 17.47
N ASN A 415 -2.15 -2.13 16.73
CA ASN A 415 -2.45 -2.16 15.30
C ASN A 415 -1.36 -2.86 14.50
N TRP A 416 -0.09 -2.68 14.89
CA TRP A 416 1.01 -3.40 14.27
C TRP A 416 0.97 -4.89 14.57
N LEU A 417 0.51 -5.33 15.75
CA LEU A 417 0.28 -6.75 16.02
C LEU A 417 -0.58 -7.40 14.93
N PHE A 418 -1.71 -6.78 14.56
CA PHE A 418 -2.61 -7.30 13.51
C PHE A 418 -2.10 -7.08 12.09
N ALA A 419 -1.34 -6.02 11.84
CA ALA A 419 -0.82 -5.71 10.50
C ALA A 419 0.54 -6.39 10.19
N SER A 420 1.30 -6.82 11.19
CA SER A 420 2.68 -7.29 11.04
C SER A 420 2.83 -8.51 10.13
N GLY A 421 1.90 -9.46 10.19
CA GLY A 421 1.87 -10.64 9.33
C GLY A 421 1.71 -10.30 7.83
N GLN A 422 1.28 -9.07 7.51
CA GLN A 422 1.22 -8.59 6.13
C GLN A 422 2.61 -8.37 5.51
N ASN A 423 3.65 -8.25 6.35
CA ASN A 423 5.04 -7.98 5.97
C ASN A 423 5.19 -6.73 5.10
N ASP A 424 4.34 -5.73 5.37
CA ASP A 424 4.41 -4.43 4.71
C ASP A 424 5.60 -3.63 5.25
N PRO A 425 6.53 -3.17 4.37
CA PRO A 425 7.68 -2.42 4.80
C PRO A 425 7.32 -1.07 5.43
N PHE A 426 6.30 -0.38 4.94
CA PHE A 426 5.91 0.93 5.46
C PHE A 426 5.36 0.81 6.88
N PHE A 427 4.46 -0.14 7.13
CA PHE A 427 3.90 -0.36 8.47
C PHE A 427 4.98 -0.74 9.48
N THR A 428 5.89 -1.65 9.08
CA THR A 428 6.99 -2.09 9.93
C THR A 428 7.95 -0.95 10.25
N PHE A 429 8.33 -0.14 9.26
CA PHE A 429 9.27 0.97 9.47
C PHE A 429 8.65 2.12 10.26
N VAL A 430 7.37 2.43 10.09
CA VAL A 430 6.68 3.41 10.96
C VAL A 430 6.63 2.90 12.39
N TYR A 431 6.30 1.63 12.62
CA TYR A 431 6.32 1.06 13.97
C TYR A 431 7.72 1.13 14.59
N LEU A 432 8.77 0.71 13.88
CA LEU A 432 10.15 0.78 14.39
C LEU A 432 10.62 2.21 14.70
N ALA A 433 10.07 3.23 14.02
CA ALA A 433 10.42 4.63 14.25
C ALA A 433 9.88 5.15 15.59
N PHE A 434 8.76 4.60 16.07
CA PHE A 434 8.01 5.14 17.19
C PHE A 434 7.63 4.12 18.26
N LYS A 435 8.16 2.90 18.20
CA LYS A 435 7.96 1.90 19.25
C LYS A 435 8.34 2.48 20.61
N PRO A 436 7.60 2.18 21.68
CA PRO A 436 8.01 2.62 23.01
C PRO A 436 9.36 2.00 23.40
N GLU A 437 10.03 2.62 24.37
CA GLU A 437 11.22 2.04 25.00
C GLU A 437 10.85 0.78 25.78
N GLU A 438 9.73 0.84 26.51
CA GLU A 438 9.13 -0.25 27.25
C GLU A 438 7.73 -0.53 26.70
N SER A 439 7.55 -1.72 26.12
CA SER A 439 6.23 -2.22 25.72
C SER A 439 5.43 -2.65 26.94
N SER A 440 4.10 -2.71 26.81
CA SER A 440 3.29 -3.42 27.80
C SER A 440 3.71 -4.89 27.84
N PRO A 441 3.96 -5.50 29.02
CA PRO A 441 4.37 -6.91 29.11
C PRO A 441 3.39 -7.88 28.44
N LEU A 442 2.10 -7.52 28.37
CA LEU A 442 1.08 -8.29 27.67
C LEU A 442 1.23 -8.24 26.14
N LEU A 443 1.60 -7.08 25.60
CA LEU A 443 1.81 -6.90 24.17
C LEU A 443 3.17 -7.45 23.75
N GLU A 444 4.22 -7.19 24.52
CA GLU A 444 5.58 -7.68 24.27
C GLU A 444 5.63 -9.20 24.07
N ALA A 445 4.88 -9.96 24.86
CA ALA A 445 4.79 -11.43 24.72
C ALA A 445 4.12 -11.90 23.42
N THR A 446 3.39 -11.03 22.73
CA THR A 446 2.62 -11.34 21.50
C THR A 446 3.18 -10.68 20.25
N LEU A 447 3.97 -9.63 20.39
CA LEU A 447 4.54 -8.90 19.28
C LEU A 447 5.57 -9.76 18.54
N PRO A 448 5.65 -9.63 17.20
CA PRO A 448 6.71 -10.28 16.44
C PRO A 448 8.09 -9.84 16.90
N ASP A 449 9.06 -10.75 16.79
CA ASP A 449 10.47 -10.40 16.94
C ASP A 449 10.86 -9.26 15.96
N LEU A 450 11.46 -8.20 16.50
CA LEU A 450 11.71 -6.97 15.74
C LEU A 450 12.80 -7.16 14.68
N GLU A 451 13.81 -7.97 14.96
CA GLU A 451 14.88 -8.26 13.99
C GLU A 451 14.31 -9.06 12.82
N GLN A 452 13.52 -10.09 13.11
CA GLN A 452 12.83 -10.90 12.12
C GLN A 452 11.83 -10.06 11.30
N ALA A 453 11.02 -9.22 11.96
CA ALA A 453 10.06 -8.36 11.27
C ALA A 453 10.77 -7.36 10.33
N ARG A 454 11.86 -6.74 10.79
CA ARG A 454 12.70 -5.89 9.94
C ARG A 454 13.29 -6.66 8.76
N ALA A 455 13.78 -7.88 8.98
CA ALA A 455 14.31 -8.72 7.91
C ALA A 455 13.23 -9.09 6.87
N LYS A 456 12.00 -9.39 7.30
CA LYS A 456 10.85 -9.62 6.42
C LYS A 456 10.47 -8.37 5.62
N ALA A 457 10.44 -7.19 6.25
CA ALA A 457 10.21 -5.92 5.53
C ALA A 457 11.28 -5.67 4.45
N VAL A 458 12.56 -5.89 4.75
CA VAL A 458 13.65 -5.80 3.76
C VAL A 458 13.49 -6.85 2.65
N GLN A 459 13.09 -8.08 3.02
CA GLN A 459 12.82 -9.13 2.04
C GLN A 459 11.65 -8.74 1.11
N THR A 460 10.60 -8.09 1.60
CA THR A 460 9.50 -7.59 0.76
C THR A 460 10.02 -6.57 -0.26
N LEU A 461 10.90 -5.63 0.13
CA LEU A 461 11.55 -4.71 -0.81
C LEU A 461 12.40 -5.47 -1.85
N GLN A 462 13.20 -6.45 -1.42
CA GLN A 462 14.02 -7.27 -2.32
C GLN A 462 13.16 -8.03 -3.33
N ARG A 463 12.02 -8.57 -2.89
CA ARG A 463 11.13 -9.41 -3.69
C ARG A 463 10.15 -8.61 -4.54
N MET A 464 9.89 -7.33 -4.24
CA MET A 464 8.99 -6.48 -5.02
C MET A 464 9.23 -6.63 -6.54
N PRO A 465 8.23 -6.99 -7.35
CA PRO A 465 8.42 -7.15 -8.79
C PRO A 465 8.84 -5.83 -9.46
N LEU A 466 9.79 -5.85 -10.40
CA LEU A 466 10.13 -4.64 -11.16
C LEU A 466 8.94 -4.15 -11.99
N SER A 467 8.23 -5.07 -12.64
CA SER A 467 6.96 -4.75 -13.28
C SER A 467 5.86 -4.70 -12.22
N LEU A 468 5.31 -3.51 -11.96
CA LEU A 468 4.15 -3.31 -11.09
C LEU A 468 2.84 -3.45 -11.88
N LEU A 469 2.85 -4.24 -12.95
CA LEU A 469 1.63 -4.63 -13.65
C LEU A 469 0.78 -5.51 -12.75
N GLY A 470 -0.48 -5.12 -12.61
CA GLY A 470 -1.46 -5.96 -11.96
C GLY A 470 -1.79 -7.18 -12.83
N TRP A 471 -1.90 -8.35 -12.21
CA TRP A 471 -2.28 -9.61 -12.85
C TRP A 471 -3.31 -10.35 -11.99
N GLU A 472 -4.15 -11.18 -12.61
CA GLU A 472 -4.90 -12.19 -11.86
C GLU A 472 -3.93 -13.24 -11.31
N MET A 473 -4.06 -13.57 -10.03
CA MET A 473 -3.37 -14.71 -9.43
C MET A 473 -4.31 -15.46 -8.48
N LYS A 474 -4.19 -16.79 -8.47
CA LYS A 474 -4.89 -17.68 -7.55
C LYS A 474 -3.87 -18.41 -6.71
N ASN A 475 -4.08 -18.45 -5.41
CA ASN A 475 -3.20 -19.11 -4.45
C ASN A 475 -3.98 -19.98 -3.45
N SER A 476 -5.31 -19.96 -3.44
CA SER A 476 -6.12 -20.76 -2.51
C SER A 476 -5.93 -22.27 -2.68
N HIS A 477 -5.46 -22.73 -3.85
CA HIS A 477 -5.14 -24.13 -4.12
C HIS A 477 -3.81 -24.61 -3.52
N ARG A 478 -2.98 -23.70 -3.00
CA ARG A 478 -1.64 -24.05 -2.54
C ARG A 478 -1.69 -24.95 -1.31
N LEU A 479 -0.73 -25.86 -1.19
CA LEU A 479 -0.62 -26.80 -0.06
C LEU A 479 0.08 -26.18 1.16
N ASP A 480 0.83 -25.10 0.95
CA ASP A 480 1.62 -24.39 1.96
C ASP A 480 0.86 -23.22 2.62
N VAL A 481 -0.42 -23.04 2.28
CA VAL A 481 -1.30 -22.02 2.88
C VAL A 481 -2.35 -22.64 3.79
N VAL A 482 -2.70 -21.89 4.83
CA VAL A 482 -3.82 -22.17 5.74
C VAL A 482 -4.95 -21.21 5.39
N GLN A 483 -6.09 -21.76 4.99
CA GLN A 483 -7.31 -20.99 4.71
C GLN A 483 -7.82 -20.34 6.00
N ASP A 484 -8.31 -19.11 5.92
CA ASP A 484 -8.94 -18.45 7.06
C ASP A 484 -10.41 -18.86 7.17
N THR A 485 -10.71 -19.66 8.20
CA THR A 485 -12.04 -20.20 8.46
C THR A 485 -12.79 -19.43 9.53
N THR A 486 -12.36 -18.21 9.86
CA THR A 486 -13.02 -17.38 10.88
C THR A 486 -14.45 -17.06 10.43
N PRO A 487 -15.49 -17.21 11.29
CA PRO A 487 -16.86 -16.86 10.91
C PRO A 487 -16.98 -15.43 10.37
N GLY A 488 -17.60 -15.28 9.20
CA GLY A 488 -17.74 -13.99 8.50
C GLY A 488 -16.60 -13.63 7.55
N GLN A 489 -15.52 -14.44 7.50
CA GLN A 489 -14.44 -14.26 6.53
C GLN A 489 -14.87 -14.69 5.12
N LYS A 490 -14.45 -13.93 4.11
CA LYS A 490 -14.68 -14.26 2.68
C LYS A 490 -13.80 -15.45 2.27
N ALA A 491 -14.31 -16.29 1.37
CA ALA A 491 -13.51 -17.34 0.74
C ALA A 491 -12.30 -16.75 -0.02
N GLY A 492 -11.25 -17.55 -0.18
CA GLY A 492 -10.01 -17.12 -0.85
C GLY A 492 -9.09 -16.28 0.04
N TYR A 493 -9.35 -16.21 1.35
CA TYR A 493 -8.45 -15.59 2.33
C TYR A 493 -7.66 -16.64 3.10
N GLY A 494 -6.40 -16.33 3.40
CA GLY A 494 -5.54 -17.21 4.16
C GLY A 494 -4.11 -16.68 4.29
N ARG A 495 -3.26 -17.50 4.88
CA ARG A 495 -1.89 -17.13 5.25
C ARG A 495 -0.97 -18.33 5.15
N GLN A 496 0.33 -18.08 5.09
CA GLN A 496 1.34 -19.12 5.31
C GLN A 496 1.17 -19.71 6.71
N ARG A 497 1.69 -20.92 6.92
CA ARG A 497 1.68 -21.59 8.23
C ARG A 497 2.38 -20.78 9.34
N SER A 498 3.31 -19.89 8.98
CA SER A 498 3.95 -18.96 9.92
C SER A 498 3.01 -17.88 10.45
N GLY A 499 1.81 -17.73 9.87
CA GLY A 499 0.89 -16.63 10.11
C GLY A 499 1.03 -15.47 9.12
N ASP A 500 2.08 -15.48 8.30
CA ASP A 500 2.39 -14.40 7.37
C ASP A 500 1.57 -14.47 6.08
N ALA A 501 1.26 -13.32 5.48
CA ALA A 501 0.84 -13.25 4.09
C ALA A 501 1.91 -13.84 3.15
N LEU A 502 1.51 -14.35 1.98
CA LEU A 502 2.43 -14.89 0.97
C LEU A 502 3.52 -13.88 0.61
N PRO A 503 4.65 -14.22 -0.01
CA PRO A 503 5.60 -13.20 -0.43
C PRO A 503 5.03 -12.29 -1.54
N ILE A 504 5.40 -10.99 -1.56
CA ILE A 504 4.77 -9.99 -2.46
C ILE A 504 4.85 -10.34 -3.96
N ASP A 505 5.88 -11.07 -4.37
CA ASP A 505 6.06 -11.52 -5.75
C ASP A 505 5.25 -12.78 -6.10
N GLU A 506 4.61 -13.40 -5.10
CA GLU A 506 3.69 -14.52 -5.22
C GLU A 506 2.23 -14.12 -4.90
N ARG A 507 2.00 -12.86 -4.51
CA ARG A 507 0.66 -12.30 -4.23
C ARG A 507 -0.03 -11.78 -5.49
N CYS A 508 -1.36 -11.83 -5.44
CA CYS A 508 -2.28 -11.31 -6.45
C CYS A 508 -2.31 -9.77 -6.56
N HIS A 509 -1.77 -9.05 -5.58
CA HIS A 509 -1.75 -7.58 -5.55
C HIS A 509 -0.35 -7.07 -5.21
N ILE A 510 -0.09 -5.83 -5.60
CA ILE A 510 1.17 -5.11 -5.40
C ILE A 510 0.94 -3.81 -4.61
N ARG A 511 -0.28 -3.28 -4.65
CA ARG A 511 -0.64 -2.03 -3.97
C ARG A 511 -1.11 -2.27 -2.53
N ILE A 512 -0.74 -1.36 -1.62
CA ILE A 512 -1.02 -1.40 -0.17
C ILE A 512 -2.52 -1.31 0.15
N ASN A 513 -3.37 -0.89 -0.79
CA ASN A 513 -4.83 -0.83 -0.59
C ASN A 513 -5.56 -2.17 -0.80
N SER A 514 -4.84 -3.27 -0.95
CA SER A 514 -5.41 -4.61 -1.10
C SER A 514 -5.11 -5.43 0.14
N ASP A 515 -5.95 -6.40 0.47
CA ASP A 515 -5.68 -7.27 1.62
C ASP A 515 -4.54 -8.25 1.31
N HIS A 516 -3.46 -8.17 2.07
CA HIS A 516 -2.29 -9.03 1.92
C HIS A 516 -2.58 -10.52 2.17
N PHE A 517 -3.69 -10.84 2.85
CA PHE A 517 -4.17 -12.20 3.10
C PHE A 517 -5.18 -12.69 2.07
N ASN A 518 -5.56 -11.87 1.08
CA ASN A 518 -6.35 -12.36 -0.04
C ASN A 518 -5.46 -13.21 -0.97
N LEU A 519 -5.76 -14.50 -1.06
CA LEU A 519 -5.03 -15.48 -1.87
C LEU A 519 -5.42 -15.40 -3.36
N ASP A 520 -6.67 -15.01 -3.63
CA ASP A 520 -7.27 -15.04 -4.97
C ASP A 520 -7.78 -13.65 -5.35
N HIS A 521 -7.10 -12.98 -6.28
CA HIS A 521 -7.52 -11.65 -6.72
C HIS A 521 -7.07 -11.34 -8.14
N GLU A 522 -7.83 -10.48 -8.79
CA GLU A 522 -7.43 -9.79 -10.01
C GLU A 522 -7.19 -8.32 -9.71
N GLN A 523 -5.92 -7.92 -9.76
CA GLN A 523 -5.57 -6.52 -9.72
C GLN A 523 -5.21 -6.07 -11.14
N GLY A 524 -5.91 -5.09 -11.70
CA GLY A 524 -5.53 -4.42 -12.96
C GLY A 524 -5.63 -5.22 -14.27
N GLY A 525 -5.79 -6.55 -14.21
CA GLY A 525 -6.08 -7.43 -15.35
C GLY A 525 -5.01 -7.48 -16.45
N GLY A 526 -3.77 -7.10 -16.16
CA GLY A 526 -2.70 -6.93 -17.16
C GLY A 526 -2.78 -5.61 -17.95
N PHE A 527 -3.78 -4.76 -17.68
CA PHE A 527 -4.03 -3.49 -18.37
C PHE A 527 -3.70 -2.27 -17.51
N THR A 528 -3.12 -2.46 -16.32
CA THR A 528 -2.82 -1.38 -15.38
C THR A 528 -1.45 -1.60 -14.75
N GLU A 529 -0.60 -0.59 -14.82
CA GLU A 529 0.63 -0.51 -14.05
C GLU A 529 0.42 0.45 -12.88
N TYR A 530 0.88 0.05 -11.70
CA TYR A 530 0.83 0.86 -10.49
C TYR A 530 2.12 1.65 -10.30
N GLU A 531 1.99 2.80 -9.65
CA GLU A 531 3.07 3.69 -9.27
C GLU A 531 4.07 3.04 -8.28
N GLY A 532 5.35 3.37 -8.42
CA GLY A 532 6.45 2.85 -7.60
C GLY A 532 6.43 3.26 -6.12
N THR A 533 5.45 4.06 -5.70
CA THR A 533 5.36 4.65 -4.35
C THR A 533 5.40 3.62 -3.23
N VAL A 534 4.79 2.45 -3.44
CA VAL A 534 4.77 1.34 -2.47
C VAL A 534 6.15 0.77 -2.15
N TYR A 535 7.12 1.02 -3.02
CA TYR A 535 8.52 0.70 -2.78
C TYR A 535 9.30 1.94 -2.29
N LEU A 536 9.16 3.06 -2.99
CA LEU A 536 9.96 4.27 -2.79
C LEU A 536 9.78 4.85 -1.38
N LEU A 537 8.54 4.92 -0.89
CA LEU A 537 8.24 5.48 0.43
C LEU A 537 8.94 4.70 1.56
N PRO A 538 8.69 3.38 1.77
CA PRO A 538 9.37 2.65 2.83
C PRO A 538 10.88 2.52 2.62
N TYR A 539 11.36 2.47 1.37
CA TYR A 539 12.79 2.41 1.09
C TYR A 539 13.52 3.67 1.60
N TYR A 540 13.04 4.86 1.22
CA TYR A 540 13.67 6.11 1.66
C TYR A 540 13.42 6.41 3.14
N LEU A 541 12.27 6.01 3.71
CA LEU A 541 12.04 6.06 5.14
C LEU A 541 13.09 5.23 5.91
N ALA A 542 13.35 4.01 5.47
CA ALA A 542 14.35 3.15 6.12
C ALA A 542 15.79 3.67 5.99
N LEU A 543 16.13 4.32 4.87
CA LEU A 543 17.40 5.03 4.74
C LEU A 543 17.50 6.22 5.70
N HIS A 544 16.44 7.01 5.83
CA HIS A 544 16.38 8.15 6.76
C HIS A 544 16.66 7.71 8.21
N HIS A 545 16.07 6.59 8.64
CA HIS A 545 16.27 6.02 9.97
C HIS A 545 17.52 5.11 10.08
N ARG A 546 18.35 5.00 9.03
CA ARG A 546 19.58 4.18 8.99
C ARG A 546 19.37 2.68 9.22
N TRP A 547 18.19 2.16 8.93
CA TRP A 547 17.94 0.71 8.89
C TRP A 547 18.38 0.07 7.58
N LEU A 548 18.57 0.88 6.55
CA LEU A 548 19.26 0.52 5.33
C LEU A 548 20.48 1.42 5.18
N VAL A 549 21.49 0.93 4.47
CA VAL A 549 22.69 1.71 4.14
C VAL A 549 22.55 2.18 2.70
N SER A 550 22.77 3.49 2.47
CA SER A 550 22.93 4.00 1.10
C SER A 550 24.22 3.42 0.54
N ARG A 551 24.15 2.76 -0.62
CA ARG A 551 25.31 2.17 -1.29
C ARG A 551 26.54 3.07 -1.33
#